data_AF-A0A401SM10-F1
#
_entry.id   AF-A0A401SM10-F1
#
_cell.length_a   1.000
_cell.length_b   1.000
_cell.length_c   1.000
_cell.angle_alpha   90.00
_cell.angle_beta   90.00
_cell.angle_gamma   90.00
#
_symmetry.space_group_name_H-M   'P 1'
#
loop_
_entity.id
_entity.type
_entity.pdbx_description
1 polymer ?
#
loop_
_entity_poly.entity_id
_entity_poly.type
_entity_poly.pdbx_seq_one_letter_code
_entity_poly.pdbx_strand_id
1 'polypeptide(L)'
;MPVIASFLLVAILWTITVNEGAVISLEEMIKSNPPTDIKFAPGRLGEHIVSWSGSCNCTYNDTYYWFRSSYLDKKNETLNDVLIKTHEQKINMEIHRGILVQVKLSKGDEKATSSNWTKMIFHPSRDAFTSIDNLTCVFYGTTYMNCTWNIAEDAPPDAEYFLSYRKAYADDVKNCTHYQTNGQRNVACYGHKYEEHLLTEVNICVSELSNKTKLPYCRNIFPATYQKLDPPINIVINKSTDEVKWELPEMDLNDDCHTYQINITNWSDQKHEVREVNSAKYVMSRDHGKRYSVKIRATVNDMCFKSTLWSEWSKPLNIEIEMKNFSLSTIIAVVTLNFIAMVLVPIFICTKFNLWSKVCQPIPDPKENFRGLFEECDGDFKTWINKNPLLATNPEECSPTTLK
;
A
#
# COMPACT_ATOMS: atom_id res chain seq x y z
N MET A 1 -109.38 7.70 -4.11
CA MET A 1 -108.83 8.91 -4.76
C MET A 1 -108.53 9.94 -3.68
N PRO A 2 -107.38 10.65 -3.67
CA PRO A 2 -106.00 10.18 -3.82
C PRO A 2 -105.06 10.88 -2.82
N VAL A 3 -104.56 10.24 -1.75
CA VAL A 3 -103.47 10.82 -0.91
C VAL A 3 -102.44 9.78 -0.42
N ILE A 4 -102.54 8.52 -0.82
CA ILE A 4 -101.63 7.46 -0.30
C ILE A 4 -100.52 7.09 -1.30
N ALA A 5 -100.60 7.56 -2.56
CA ALA A 5 -99.62 7.23 -3.59
C ALA A 5 -98.35 8.11 -3.60
N SER A 6 -98.29 9.20 -2.83
CA SER A 6 -97.13 10.12 -2.84
C SER A 6 -96.09 9.89 -1.74
N PHE A 7 -96.40 9.15 -0.67
CA PHE A 7 -95.43 8.89 0.40
C PHE A 7 -94.62 7.60 0.22
N LEU A 8 -95.08 6.66 -0.60
CA LEU A 8 -94.32 5.43 -0.90
C LEU A 8 -93.20 5.65 -1.93
N LEU A 9 -93.32 6.62 -2.84
CA LEU A 9 -92.26 6.94 -3.80
C LEU A 9 -91.10 7.72 -3.18
N VAL A 10 -91.35 8.56 -2.17
CA VAL A 10 -90.29 9.30 -1.47
C VAL A 10 -89.53 8.38 -0.49
N ALA A 11 -90.20 7.41 0.13
CA ALA A 11 -89.53 6.43 0.98
C ALA A 11 -88.66 5.45 0.17
N ILE A 12 -89.08 5.05 -1.03
CA ILE A 12 -88.29 4.15 -1.90
C ILE A 12 -87.11 4.89 -2.56
N LEU A 13 -87.22 6.20 -2.81
CA LEU A 13 -86.08 7.01 -3.31
C LEU A 13 -85.06 7.38 -2.22
N TRP A 14 -85.41 7.32 -0.93
CA TRP A 14 -84.45 7.50 0.18
C TRP A 14 -83.79 6.20 0.65
N THR A 15 -84.31 5.04 0.27
CA THR A 15 -83.67 3.74 0.57
C THR A 15 -82.67 3.28 -0.51
N ILE A 16 -82.55 4.01 -1.63
CA ILE A 16 -81.56 3.67 -2.69
C ILE A 16 -80.24 4.42 -2.51
N THR A 17 -80.14 5.43 -1.63
CA THR A 17 -78.89 6.19 -1.41
C THR A 17 -78.10 5.78 -0.17
N VAL A 18 -78.51 4.73 0.55
CA VAL A 18 -77.81 4.28 1.77
C VAL A 18 -77.62 2.77 1.76
N ASN A 19 -77.07 2.21 0.68
CA ASN A 19 -76.31 0.96 0.77
C ASN A 19 -75.37 0.73 -0.43
N GLU A 20 -74.73 1.79 -0.94
CA GLU A 20 -73.40 1.60 -1.51
C GLU A 20 -72.47 1.38 -0.32
N GLY A 21 -72.33 0.13 0.12
CA GLY A 21 -71.14 -0.25 0.86
C GLY A 21 -69.97 0.18 -0.01
N ALA A 22 -69.24 1.22 0.41
CA ALA A 22 -68.19 1.81 -0.39
C ALA A 22 -67.25 0.70 -0.84
N VAL A 23 -67.31 0.33 -2.11
CA VAL A 23 -66.33 -0.56 -2.71
C VAL A 23 -65.08 0.30 -2.83
N ILE A 24 -64.31 0.36 -1.74
CA ILE A 24 -63.04 1.07 -1.68
C ILE A 24 -62.21 0.55 -2.85
N SER A 25 -61.79 1.44 -3.74
CA SER A 25 -60.98 1.05 -4.89
C SER A 25 -59.70 0.36 -4.39
N LEU A 26 -59.19 -0.62 -5.11
CA LEU A 26 -57.94 -1.30 -4.75
C LEU A 26 -56.78 -0.31 -4.54
N GLU A 27 -56.79 0.80 -5.28
CA GLU A 27 -55.80 1.87 -5.12
C GLU A 27 -55.90 2.59 -3.77
N GLU A 28 -57.12 2.91 -3.36
CA GLU A 28 -57.42 3.56 -2.09
C GLU A 28 -57.18 2.63 -0.90
N MET A 29 -57.43 1.32 -1.09
CA MET A 29 -57.09 0.27 -0.14
C MET A 29 -55.58 0.14 0.06
N ILE A 30 -54.78 0.14 -1.02
CA ILE A 30 -53.32 0.09 -0.93
C ILE A 30 -52.75 1.37 -0.29
N LYS A 31 -53.26 2.54 -0.68
CA LYS A 31 -52.82 3.83 -0.11
C LYS A 31 -53.10 3.93 1.40
N SER A 32 -54.21 3.36 1.87
CA SER A 32 -54.62 3.38 3.28
C SER A 32 -54.00 2.28 4.15
N ASN A 33 -53.37 1.25 3.56
CA ASN A 33 -52.76 0.13 4.28
C ASN A 33 -51.25 0.04 4.05
N PRO A 34 -50.45 1.03 4.48
CA PRO A 34 -49.01 0.90 4.48
C PRO A 34 -48.57 -0.26 5.41
N PRO A 35 -47.43 -0.92 5.14
CA PRO A 35 -46.83 -1.88 6.05
C PRO A 35 -46.66 -1.31 7.46
N THR A 36 -46.72 -2.14 8.50
CA THR A 36 -46.57 -1.71 9.90
C THR A 36 -45.67 -2.68 10.66
N ASP A 37 -45.26 -2.30 11.88
CA ASP A 37 -44.56 -3.20 12.81
C ASP A 37 -43.34 -3.87 12.17
N ILE A 38 -42.45 -3.06 11.58
CA ILE A 38 -41.19 -3.55 11.03
C ILE A 38 -40.36 -4.11 12.19
N LYS A 39 -39.85 -5.34 12.05
CA LYS A 39 -39.08 -6.07 13.05
C LYS A 39 -37.77 -6.58 12.46
N PHE A 40 -36.78 -6.69 13.34
CA PHE A 40 -35.50 -7.31 13.05
C PHE A 40 -35.36 -8.61 13.84
N ALA A 41 -34.99 -9.67 13.14
CA ALA A 41 -34.59 -10.93 13.74
C ALA A 41 -33.18 -11.32 13.24
N PRO A 42 -32.35 -11.95 14.08
CA PRO A 42 -31.11 -12.55 13.62
C PRO A 42 -31.41 -13.68 12.63
N GLY A 43 -30.70 -13.69 11.50
CA GLY A 43 -30.72 -14.78 10.54
C GLY A 43 -29.46 -15.64 10.69
N ARG A 44 -28.80 -15.93 9.57
CA ARG A 44 -27.47 -16.56 9.55
C ARG A 44 -26.39 -15.57 10.01
N LEU A 45 -25.14 -16.03 10.07
CA LEU A 45 -24.00 -15.19 10.45
C LEU A 45 -23.90 -13.93 9.56
N GLY A 46 -24.06 -12.74 10.15
CA GLY A 46 -24.09 -11.44 9.46
C GLY A 46 -25.34 -11.17 8.62
N GLU A 47 -26.30 -12.09 8.60
CA GLU A 47 -27.59 -11.94 7.95
C GLU A 47 -28.66 -11.57 8.97
N HIS A 48 -29.54 -10.67 8.58
CA HIS A 48 -30.70 -10.26 9.37
C HIS A 48 -31.97 -10.42 8.57
N ILE A 49 -33.02 -10.84 9.24
CA ILE A 49 -34.36 -10.98 8.67
C ILE A 49 -35.16 -9.76 9.10
N VAL A 50 -35.57 -8.97 8.11
CA VAL A 50 -36.48 -7.85 8.32
C VAL A 50 -37.87 -8.32 7.96
N SER A 51 -38.80 -8.25 8.89
CA SER A 51 -40.20 -8.62 8.67
C SER A 51 -41.13 -7.44 8.97
N TRP A 52 -42.33 -7.45 8.41
CA TRP A 52 -43.34 -6.43 8.66
C TRP A 52 -44.74 -7.05 8.66
N SER A 53 -45.65 -6.39 9.36
CA SER A 53 -47.07 -6.72 9.32
C SER A 53 -47.79 -5.93 8.22
N GLY A 54 -48.81 -6.53 7.62
CA GLY A 54 -49.69 -5.88 6.67
C GLY A 54 -51.15 -6.17 7.01
N SER A 55 -51.96 -5.13 7.19
CA SER A 55 -53.40 -5.24 7.43
C SER A 55 -54.23 -5.38 6.15
N CYS A 56 -53.57 -5.29 4.99
CA CYS A 56 -54.22 -5.42 3.69
C CYS A 56 -54.61 -6.90 3.49
N ASN A 57 -55.90 -7.24 3.59
CA ASN A 57 -56.47 -8.52 3.11
C ASN A 57 -56.51 -8.56 1.57
N CYS A 58 -55.47 -8.02 0.95
CA CYS A 58 -55.33 -7.81 -0.47
C CYS A 58 -54.79 -9.12 -1.06
N THR A 59 -55.63 -10.16 -1.06
CA THR A 59 -55.36 -11.46 -1.68
C THR A 59 -55.42 -11.35 -3.19
N TYR A 60 -54.61 -10.46 -3.75
CA TYR A 60 -54.42 -10.30 -5.19
C TYR A 60 -53.00 -10.75 -5.51
N ASN A 61 -52.87 -11.57 -6.56
CA ASN A 61 -51.58 -12.08 -7.05
C ASN A 61 -50.60 -10.97 -7.47
N ASP A 62 -51.09 -9.73 -7.59
CA ASP A 62 -50.35 -8.56 -8.06
C ASP A 62 -50.01 -7.57 -6.93
N THR A 63 -49.87 -8.01 -5.68
CA THR A 63 -49.41 -7.16 -4.57
C THR A 63 -47.93 -7.41 -4.27
N TYR A 64 -47.19 -6.32 -4.11
CA TYR A 64 -45.75 -6.35 -3.89
C TYR A 64 -45.32 -5.32 -2.85
N TYR A 65 -44.20 -5.59 -2.20
CA TYR A 65 -43.53 -4.67 -1.29
C TYR A 65 -42.28 -4.11 -1.94
N TRP A 66 -42.20 -2.78 -2.02
CA TRP A 66 -40.93 -2.12 -2.28
C TRP A 66 -40.18 -2.00 -0.97
N PHE A 67 -38.96 -2.53 -0.94
CA PHE A 67 -38.06 -2.50 0.19
C PHE A 67 -36.81 -1.72 -0.15
N ARG A 68 -36.33 -0.90 0.78
CA ARG A 68 -35.01 -0.28 0.69
C ARG A 68 -34.34 -0.27 2.05
N SER A 69 -33.02 -0.41 2.05
CA SER A 69 -32.18 -0.32 3.24
C SER A 69 -30.94 0.53 2.96
N SER A 70 -30.52 1.32 3.94
CA SER A 70 -29.29 2.13 3.88
C SER A 70 -28.62 2.23 5.24
N TYR A 71 -27.32 2.51 5.23
CA TYR A 71 -26.59 2.89 6.43
C TYR A 71 -26.91 4.35 6.82
N LEU A 72 -27.05 4.61 8.12
CA LEU A 72 -27.32 5.98 8.61
C LEU A 72 -26.12 6.92 8.41
N ASP A 73 -24.91 6.36 8.38
CA ASP A 73 -23.65 7.10 8.25
C ASP A 73 -23.28 7.44 6.78
N LYS A 74 -23.94 6.82 5.80
CA LYS A 74 -23.58 6.96 4.39
C LYS A 74 -24.46 8.00 3.70
N LYS A 75 -23.89 9.17 3.43
CA LYS A 75 -24.55 10.24 2.67
C LYS A 75 -24.56 9.90 1.17
N ASN A 76 -25.71 10.06 0.52
CA ASN A 76 -25.91 9.90 -0.93
C ASN A 76 -25.71 8.48 -1.48
N GLU A 77 -26.16 7.45 -0.75
CA GLU A 77 -26.22 6.09 -1.30
C GLU A 77 -27.34 5.98 -2.33
N THR A 78 -27.02 5.51 -3.55
CA THR A 78 -28.01 5.07 -4.53
C THR A 78 -28.75 3.87 -3.96
N LEU A 79 -29.92 4.15 -3.42
CA LEU A 79 -30.78 3.16 -2.81
C LEU A 79 -31.45 2.31 -3.90
N ASN A 80 -31.03 1.06 -3.99
CA ASN A 80 -31.69 0.07 -4.83
C ASN A 80 -32.97 -0.39 -4.13
N ASP A 81 -34.11 -0.08 -4.73
CA ASP A 81 -35.39 -0.57 -4.23
C ASP A 81 -35.59 -2.00 -4.76
N VAL A 82 -35.83 -2.93 -3.86
CA VAL A 82 -36.09 -4.34 -4.17
C VAL A 82 -37.60 -4.58 -4.13
N LEU A 83 -38.11 -5.31 -5.12
CA LEU A 83 -39.50 -5.72 -5.17
C LEU A 83 -39.67 -7.11 -4.56
N ILE A 84 -40.59 -7.26 -3.61
CA ILE A 84 -40.72 -8.44 -2.75
C ILE A 84 -42.18 -8.90 -2.71
N LYS A 85 -42.43 -10.21 -2.70
CA LYS A 85 -43.78 -10.79 -2.51
C LYS A 85 -44.07 -11.29 -1.10
N THR A 86 -43.03 -11.52 -0.31
CA THR A 86 -43.11 -11.98 1.09
C THR A 86 -43.23 -10.81 2.06
N HIS A 87 -43.63 -11.10 3.30
CA HIS A 87 -43.64 -10.14 4.42
C HIS A 87 -42.29 -10.06 5.14
N GLU A 88 -41.25 -10.57 4.50
CA GLU A 88 -39.90 -10.60 5.03
C GLU A 88 -38.86 -10.45 3.92
N GLN A 89 -37.72 -9.87 4.28
CA GLN A 89 -36.54 -9.70 3.45
C GLN A 89 -35.29 -10.06 4.26
N LYS A 90 -34.40 -10.84 3.65
CA LYS A 90 -33.07 -11.10 4.20
C LYS A 90 -32.10 -10.03 3.73
N ILE A 91 -31.32 -9.48 4.66
CA ILE A 91 -30.28 -8.49 4.37
C ILE A 91 -28.96 -8.92 4.99
N ASN A 92 -27.86 -8.70 4.27
CA ASN A 92 -26.50 -8.83 4.79
C ASN A 92 -25.96 -7.42 4.99
N MET A 93 -26.04 -6.88 6.22
CA MET A 93 -25.62 -5.50 6.51
C MET A 93 -24.91 -5.40 7.86
N GLU A 94 -23.99 -4.44 7.95
CA GLU A 94 -23.25 -4.11 9.17
C GLU A 94 -24.13 -3.31 10.14
N ILE A 95 -25.07 -3.97 10.83
CA ILE A 95 -26.08 -3.31 11.67
C ILE A 95 -25.53 -2.46 12.82
N HIS A 96 -24.28 -2.69 13.25
CA HIS A 96 -23.59 -1.90 14.26
C HIS A 96 -23.36 -0.44 13.82
N ARG A 97 -23.47 -0.14 12.52
CA ARG A 97 -23.39 1.22 11.95
C ARG A 97 -24.73 1.97 12.00
N GLY A 98 -25.79 1.29 12.40
CA GLY A 98 -27.15 1.78 12.32
C GLY A 98 -27.68 1.80 10.89
N ILE A 99 -28.93 1.34 10.73
CA ILE A 99 -29.57 1.20 9.42
C ILE A 99 -30.96 1.82 9.41
N LEU A 100 -31.33 2.38 8.26
CA LEU A 100 -32.69 2.82 7.94
C LEU A 100 -33.30 1.81 6.98
N VAL A 101 -34.42 1.22 7.37
CA VAL A 101 -35.27 0.41 6.50
C VAL A 101 -36.53 1.17 6.14
N GLN A 102 -36.95 1.04 4.89
CA GLN A 102 -38.23 1.53 4.43
C GLN A 102 -38.96 0.46 3.63
N VAL A 103 -40.27 0.33 3.87
CA VAL A 103 -41.14 -0.59 3.14
C VAL A 103 -42.41 0.14 2.72
N LYS A 104 -42.89 -0.10 1.51
CA LYS A 104 -44.23 0.31 1.07
C LYS A 104 -44.91 -0.78 0.26
N LEU A 105 -46.23 -0.83 0.31
CA LEU A 105 -47.05 -1.73 -0.48
C LEU A 105 -47.33 -1.13 -1.86
N SER A 106 -47.40 -1.94 -2.91
CA SER A 106 -47.63 -1.53 -4.29
C SER A 106 -48.55 -2.51 -5.02
N LYS A 107 -49.34 -1.99 -5.96
CA LYS A 107 -50.05 -2.77 -6.96
C LYS A 107 -49.15 -2.98 -8.18
N GLY A 108 -48.77 -4.22 -8.46
CA GLY A 108 -47.85 -4.57 -9.54
C GLY A 108 -46.44 -4.00 -9.34
N ASP A 109 -45.68 -4.05 -10.41
CA ASP A 109 -44.26 -3.65 -10.44
C ASP A 109 -44.10 -2.14 -10.66
N GLU A 110 -45.19 -1.40 -10.84
CA GLU A 110 -45.18 0.06 -10.98
C GLU A 110 -45.45 0.76 -9.65
N LYS A 111 -44.65 1.80 -9.34
CA LYS A 111 -44.80 2.60 -8.11
C LYS A 111 -46.02 3.53 -8.13
N ALA A 112 -46.74 3.63 -9.25
CA ALA A 112 -47.83 4.58 -9.47
C ALA A 112 -48.96 4.40 -8.44
N THR A 113 -49.29 3.16 -8.12
CA THR A 113 -50.31 2.82 -7.11
C THR A 113 -49.64 2.15 -5.92
N SER A 114 -49.10 2.97 -5.01
CA SER A 114 -48.39 2.50 -3.81
C SER A 114 -48.79 3.27 -2.55
N SER A 115 -48.58 2.62 -1.40
CA SER A 115 -48.75 3.22 -0.08
C SER A 115 -47.65 4.23 0.24
N ASN A 116 -47.85 4.98 1.33
CA ASN A 116 -46.74 5.72 1.96
C ASN A 116 -45.64 4.75 2.42
N TRP A 117 -44.42 5.28 2.50
CA TRP A 117 -43.28 4.56 3.08
C TRP A 117 -43.40 4.47 4.59
N THR A 118 -43.42 3.26 5.10
CA THR A 118 -43.17 2.97 6.51
C THR A 118 -41.67 2.90 6.71
N LYS A 119 -41.16 3.59 7.74
CA LYS A 119 -39.73 3.70 8.01
C LYS A 119 -39.43 3.16 9.38
N MET A 120 -38.32 2.46 9.52
CA MET A 120 -37.76 2.03 10.80
C MET A 120 -36.27 2.31 10.82
N ILE A 121 -35.81 2.94 11.90
CA ILE A 121 -34.40 3.11 12.19
C ILE A 121 -34.03 2.02 13.20
N PHE A 122 -33.07 1.19 12.83
CA PHE A 122 -32.47 0.21 13.72
C PHE A 122 -31.07 0.69 14.09
N HIS A 123 -30.92 1.16 15.32
CA HIS A 123 -29.66 1.66 15.87
C HIS A 123 -29.40 0.98 17.22
N PRO A 124 -28.94 -0.28 17.21
CA PRO A 124 -28.64 -1.01 18.43
C PRO A 124 -27.57 -0.29 19.26
N SER A 125 -27.75 -0.29 20.58
CA SER A 125 -26.77 0.25 21.50
C SER A 125 -25.47 -0.57 21.45
N ARG A 126 -24.34 0.05 21.80
CA ARG A 126 -23.01 -0.56 21.64
C ARG A 126 -22.85 -1.86 22.44
N ASP A 127 -23.44 -1.88 23.64
CA ASP A 127 -23.48 -3.00 24.58
C ASP A 127 -24.27 -4.22 24.06
N ALA A 128 -25.11 -4.03 23.04
CA ALA A 128 -25.82 -5.13 22.39
C ALA A 128 -24.89 -6.03 21.56
N PHE A 129 -23.68 -5.57 21.22
CA PHE A 129 -22.71 -6.33 20.42
C PHE A 129 -21.59 -6.93 21.27
N THR A 130 -20.88 -7.91 20.68
CA THR A 130 -19.59 -8.38 21.16
C THR A 130 -18.67 -7.19 21.46
N SER A 131 -18.06 -7.18 22.65
CA SER A 131 -17.20 -6.09 23.16
C SER A 131 -15.82 -6.07 22.49
N ILE A 132 -15.79 -5.87 21.16
CA ILE A 132 -14.58 -5.72 20.35
C ILE A 132 -14.69 -4.56 19.37
N ASP A 133 -13.59 -3.85 19.14
CA ASP A 133 -13.50 -2.74 18.20
C ASP A 133 -12.53 -3.05 17.05
N ASN A 134 -12.60 -2.27 15.97
CA ASN A 134 -11.60 -2.25 14.88
C ASN A 134 -11.33 -3.61 14.21
N LEU A 135 -12.36 -4.43 14.00
CA LEU A 135 -12.24 -5.66 13.21
C LEU A 135 -11.72 -5.36 11.80
N THR A 136 -10.50 -5.83 11.52
CA THR A 136 -9.80 -5.60 10.26
C THR A 136 -9.26 -6.92 9.74
N CYS A 137 -9.39 -7.15 8.43
CA CYS A 137 -8.91 -8.36 7.78
C CYS A 137 -8.03 -8.02 6.58
N VAL A 138 -6.99 -8.83 6.37
CA VAL A 138 -6.06 -8.76 5.25
C VAL A 138 -5.93 -10.15 4.64
N PHE A 139 -5.96 -10.22 3.32
CA PHE A 139 -5.89 -11.47 2.56
C PHE A 139 -4.56 -11.54 1.83
N TYR A 140 -3.95 -12.73 1.80
CA TYR A 140 -2.64 -12.98 1.23
C TYR A 140 -2.73 -14.15 0.24
N GLY A 141 -2.21 -13.93 -0.97
CA GLY A 141 -2.36 -14.89 -2.07
C GLY A 141 -3.82 -15.32 -2.30
N THR A 142 -4.02 -16.54 -2.77
CA THR A 142 -5.35 -17.17 -2.87
C THR A 142 -5.68 -18.02 -1.65
N THR A 143 -4.90 -17.93 -0.57
CA THR A 143 -4.79 -19.01 0.41
C THR A 143 -4.91 -18.60 1.86
N TYR A 144 -4.65 -17.36 2.26
CA TYR A 144 -4.60 -17.00 3.69
C TYR A 144 -5.32 -15.71 4.04
N MET A 145 -5.88 -15.69 5.25
CA MET A 145 -6.56 -14.54 5.86
C MET A 145 -5.99 -14.28 7.26
N ASN A 146 -5.67 -13.01 7.53
CA ASN A 146 -5.36 -12.51 8.86
C ASN A 146 -6.42 -11.49 9.26
N CYS A 147 -7.10 -11.71 10.37
CA CYS A 147 -8.02 -10.74 10.96
C CYS A 147 -7.61 -10.37 12.38
N THR A 148 -7.68 -9.11 12.73
CA THR A 148 -7.34 -8.59 14.06
C THR A 148 -8.48 -7.74 14.60
N TRP A 149 -8.64 -7.72 15.92
CA TRP A 149 -9.58 -6.85 16.61
C TRP A 149 -9.02 -6.38 17.95
N ASN A 150 -9.52 -5.24 18.42
CA ASN A 150 -9.22 -4.71 19.73
C ASN A 150 -10.28 -5.18 20.73
N ILE A 151 -9.87 -5.53 21.94
CA ILE A 151 -10.81 -5.77 23.04
C ILE A 151 -11.30 -4.42 23.54
N ALA A 152 -12.61 -4.24 23.62
CA ALA A 152 -13.20 -2.99 24.09
C ALA A 152 -12.90 -2.76 25.58
N GLU A 153 -12.85 -1.50 26.01
CA GLU A 153 -12.54 -1.14 27.41
C GLU A 153 -13.58 -1.68 28.41
N ASP A 154 -14.83 -1.83 27.97
CA ASP A 154 -15.96 -2.34 28.75
C ASP A 154 -16.08 -3.87 28.70
N ALA A 155 -15.13 -4.56 28.06
CA ALA A 155 -15.17 -6.00 27.93
C ALA A 155 -15.01 -6.71 29.28
N PRO A 156 -15.84 -7.73 29.58
CA PRO A 156 -15.66 -8.57 30.75
C PRO A 156 -14.26 -9.21 30.79
N PRO A 157 -13.66 -9.41 31.99
CA PRO A 157 -12.33 -10.02 32.11
C PRO A 157 -12.25 -11.45 31.56
N ASP A 158 -13.36 -12.19 31.63
CA ASP A 158 -13.55 -13.56 31.17
C ASP A 158 -14.07 -13.67 29.73
N ALA A 159 -14.19 -12.55 29.01
CA ALA A 159 -14.69 -12.56 27.64
C ALA A 159 -13.75 -13.29 26.68
N GLU A 160 -14.23 -14.38 26.09
CA GLU A 160 -13.52 -15.15 25.07
C GLU A 160 -14.17 -14.92 23.70
N TYR A 161 -13.33 -14.74 22.67
CA TYR A 161 -13.77 -14.38 21.33
C TYR A 161 -13.44 -15.45 20.30
N PHE A 162 -14.31 -15.63 19.32
CA PHE A 162 -14.05 -16.49 18.17
C PHE A 162 -14.51 -15.82 16.88
N LEU A 163 -13.78 -16.07 15.80
CA LEU A 163 -14.08 -15.54 14.48
C LEU A 163 -14.73 -16.61 13.62
N SER A 164 -15.87 -16.24 13.05
CA SER A 164 -16.57 -17.02 12.04
C SER A 164 -16.78 -16.18 10.80
N TYR A 165 -16.84 -16.81 9.63
CA TYR A 165 -17.13 -16.15 8.38
C TYR A 165 -18.03 -16.99 7.48
N ARG A 166 -18.77 -16.31 6.61
CA ARG A 166 -19.75 -16.91 5.71
C ARG A 166 -19.80 -16.11 4.42
N LYS A 167 -19.93 -16.79 3.28
CA LYS A 167 -20.31 -16.14 2.03
C LYS A 167 -21.72 -15.57 2.15
N ALA A 168 -21.93 -14.33 1.74
CA ALA A 168 -23.16 -13.56 2.04
C ALA A 168 -24.48 -14.31 1.73
N TYR A 169 -24.50 -15.15 0.70
CA TYR A 169 -25.68 -15.91 0.26
C TYR A 169 -25.52 -17.43 0.39
N ALA A 170 -24.55 -17.91 1.16
CA ALA A 170 -24.34 -19.33 1.43
C ALA A 170 -24.79 -19.71 2.84
N ASP A 171 -25.02 -21.01 3.04
CA ASP A 171 -25.42 -21.57 4.33
C ASP A 171 -24.19 -21.99 5.16
N ASP A 172 -23.08 -22.29 4.48
CA ASP A 172 -21.87 -22.81 5.09
C ASP A 172 -21.12 -21.74 5.89
N VAL A 173 -20.99 -21.97 7.21
CA VAL A 173 -20.26 -21.10 8.14
C VAL A 173 -18.93 -21.74 8.45
N LYS A 174 -17.86 -21.00 8.19
CA LYS A 174 -16.48 -21.40 8.47
C LYS A 174 -15.96 -20.69 9.70
N ASN A 175 -15.12 -21.39 10.46
CA ASN A 175 -14.55 -20.87 11.70
C ASN A 175 -13.04 -20.75 11.55
N CYS A 176 -12.48 -19.71 12.17
CA CYS A 176 -11.04 -19.59 12.27
C CYS A 176 -10.46 -20.73 13.13
N THR A 177 -9.35 -21.30 12.67
CA THR A 177 -8.65 -22.41 13.31
C THR A 177 -7.33 -22.02 13.98
N HIS A 178 -6.81 -20.83 13.69
CA HIS A 178 -5.49 -20.37 14.14
C HIS A 178 -5.62 -19.01 14.79
N TYR A 179 -5.52 -18.96 16.13
CA TYR A 179 -5.67 -17.74 16.90
C TYR A 179 -4.34 -17.25 17.47
N GLN A 180 -4.19 -15.94 17.52
CA GLN A 180 -3.21 -15.26 18.36
C GLN A 180 -3.93 -14.71 19.60
N THR A 181 -3.33 -14.92 20.77
CA THR A 181 -3.93 -14.56 22.05
C THR A 181 -3.18 -13.43 22.74
N ASN A 182 -3.92 -12.66 23.55
CA ASN A 182 -3.36 -11.76 24.55
C ASN A 182 -3.87 -12.23 25.93
N GLY A 183 -3.00 -12.91 26.67
CA GLY A 183 -3.41 -13.68 27.85
C GLY A 183 -4.31 -14.85 27.44
N GLN A 184 -5.52 -14.90 28.00
CA GLN A 184 -6.52 -15.94 27.69
C GLN A 184 -7.50 -15.53 26.57
N ARG A 185 -7.38 -14.32 26.02
CA ARG A 185 -8.35 -13.77 25.07
C ARG A 185 -7.81 -13.78 23.65
N ASN A 186 -8.57 -14.33 22.71
CA ASN A 186 -8.24 -14.28 21.29
C ASN A 186 -8.34 -12.83 20.79
N VAL A 187 -7.30 -12.35 20.11
CA VAL A 187 -7.22 -10.98 19.56
C VAL A 187 -6.98 -10.95 18.05
N ALA A 188 -6.61 -12.10 17.47
CA ALA A 188 -6.50 -12.24 16.03
C ALA A 188 -6.78 -13.68 15.58
N CYS A 189 -7.29 -13.79 14.37
CA CYS A 189 -7.24 -14.98 13.53
C CYS A 189 -6.05 -14.82 12.58
N TYR A 190 -5.04 -15.67 12.68
CA TYR A 190 -3.76 -15.47 11.99
C TYR A 190 -3.32 -16.69 11.20
N GLY A 191 -2.98 -16.51 9.93
CA GLY A 191 -2.55 -17.57 9.03
C GLY A 191 -3.66 -18.57 8.70
N HIS A 192 -4.93 -18.17 8.81
CA HIS A 192 -6.04 -19.07 8.53
C HIS A 192 -6.17 -19.31 7.03
N LYS A 193 -6.30 -20.58 6.64
CA LYS A 193 -6.45 -20.95 5.23
C LYS A 193 -7.82 -20.47 4.73
N TYR A 194 -7.82 -19.51 3.81
CA TYR A 194 -9.02 -18.98 3.20
C TYR A 194 -9.37 -19.77 1.94
N GLU A 195 -10.62 -20.23 1.86
CA GLU A 195 -11.07 -21.18 0.82
C GLU A 195 -12.09 -20.60 -0.15
N GLU A 196 -12.57 -19.38 0.08
CA GLU A 196 -13.56 -18.74 -0.79
C GLU A 196 -12.87 -17.92 -1.88
N HIS A 197 -13.57 -17.66 -2.99
CA HIS A 197 -13.06 -16.76 -4.03
C HIS A 197 -12.95 -15.31 -3.53
N LEU A 198 -11.87 -14.62 -3.92
CA LEU A 198 -11.60 -13.24 -3.48
C LEU A 198 -12.65 -12.22 -3.93
N LEU A 199 -13.37 -12.49 -5.01
CA LEU A 199 -14.43 -11.63 -5.57
C LEU A 199 -15.81 -11.87 -4.93
N THR A 200 -15.91 -12.81 -4.01
CA THR A 200 -17.16 -13.11 -3.31
C THR A 200 -17.27 -12.26 -2.04
N GLU A 201 -18.41 -11.59 -1.86
CA GLU A 201 -18.72 -10.90 -0.59
C GLU A 201 -18.85 -11.91 0.56
N VAL A 202 -18.14 -11.64 1.65
CA VAL A 202 -18.19 -12.43 2.87
C VAL A 202 -18.57 -11.58 4.07
N ASN A 203 -19.36 -12.16 4.96
CA ASN A 203 -19.57 -11.64 6.30
C ASN A 203 -18.51 -12.25 7.22
N ILE A 204 -17.71 -11.43 7.87
CA ILE A 204 -16.72 -11.84 8.87
C ILE A 204 -17.16 -11.28 10.21
N CYS A 205 -17.37 -12.15 11.19
CA CYS A 205 -17.96 -11.80 12.47
C CYS A 205 -17.12 -12.32 13.63
N VAL A 206 -17.02 -11.52 14.68
CA VAL A 206 -16.45 -11.94 15.97
C VAL A 206 -17.55 -12.02 17.00
N SER A 207 -17.65 -13.18 17.63
CA SER A 207 -18.67 -13.53 18.62
C SER A 207 -18.04 -13.74 19.99
N GLU A 208 -18.81 -13.47 21.05
CA GLU A 208 -18.41 -13.74 22.43
C GLU A 208 -18.89 -15.14 22.85
N LEU A 209 -17.99 -15.99 23.35
CA LEU A 209 -18.36 -17.33 23.82
C LEU A 209 -19.02 -17.30 25.20
N SER A 210 -18.52 -16.43 26.08
CA SER A 210 -19.02 -16.21 27.45
C SER A 210 -20.44 -15.65 27.46
N ASN A 211 -20.82 -14.87 26.45
CA ASN A 211 -22.13 -14.23 26.38
C ASN A 211 -22.81 -14.38 25.01
N LYS A 212 -23.64 -15.42 24.90
CA LYS A 212 -24.40 -15.74 23.68
C LYS A 212 -25.58 -14.82 23.39
N THR A 213 -25.95 -13.91 24.29
CA THR A 213 -27.04 -12.95 24.03
C THR A 213 -26.57 -11.73 23.26
N LYS A 214 -25.25 -11.47 23.23
CA LYS A 214 -24.66 -10.39 22.44
C LYS A 214 -24.68 -10.74 20.95
N LEU A 215 -24.98 -9.73 20.13
CA LEU A 215 -24.89 -9.81 18.68
C LEU A 215 -23.42 -9.85 18.24
N PRO A 216 -23.04 -10.70 17.28
CA PRO A 216 -21.69 -10.70 16.74
C PRO A 216 -21.32 -9.34 16.13
N TYR A 217 -20.08 -8.92 16.30
CA TYR A 217 -19.54 -7.76 15.58
C TYR A 217 -19.13 -8.20 14.18
N CYS A 218 -19.94 -7.86 13.18
CA CYS A 218 -19.78 -8.31 11.80
C CYS A 218 -19.33 -7.21 10.87
N ARG A 219 -18.51 -7.58 9.88
CA ARG A 219 -18.15 -6.77 8.72
C ARG A 219 -18.47 -7.48 7.41
N ASN A 220 -18.90 -6.72 6.42
CA ASN A 220 -19.08 -7.18 5.05
C ASN A 220 -17.85 -6.76 4.25
N ILE A 221 -17.17 -7.74 3.67
CA ILE A 221 -15.89 -7.52 3.02
C ILE A 221 -15.89 -8.23 1.67
N PHE A 222 -15.40 -7.54 0.64
CA PHE A 222 -14.86 -8.17 -0.56
C PHE A 222 -13.37 -8.43 -0.32
N PRO A 223 -12.93 -9.69 -0.15
CA PRO A 223 -11.52 -10.01 0.15
C PRO A 223 -10.54 -9.37 -0.82
N ALA A 224 -10.88 -9.36 -2.11
CA ALA A 224 -10.16 -8.69 -3.19
C ALA A 224 -9.77 -7.23 -2.87
N THR A 225 -10.64 -6.47 -2.19
CA THR A 225 -10.37 -5.07 -1.82
C THR A 225 -9.29 -4.93 -0.74
N TYR A 226 -9.05 -5.98 0.04
CA TYR A 226 -8.07 -6.04 1.13
C TYR A 226 -6.99 -7.11 0.87
N GLN A 227 -6.74 -7.39 -0.40
CA GLN A 227 -5.70 -8.29 -0.85
C GLN A 227 -4.34 -7.60 -0.75
N LYS A 228 -3.41 -8.16 0.03
CA LYS A 228 -2.03 -7.69 0.14
C LYS A 228 -1.12 -8.62 -0.65
N LEU A 229 -0.45 -8.06 -1.65
CA LEU A 229 0.55 -8.78 -2.45
C LEU A 229 1.85 -8.97 -1.66
N ASP A 230 2.62 -9.97 -2.07
CA ASP A 230 4.01 -10.08 -1.64
C ASP A 230 4.88 -9.00 -2.30
N PRO A 231 5.96 -8.56 -1.66
CA PRO A 231 6.89 -7.60 -2.25
C PRO A 231 7.53 -8.16 -3.52
N PRO A 232 7.72 -7.32 -4.57
CA PRO A 232 8.52 -7.70 -5.73
C PRO A 232 9.94 -8.15 -5.35
N ILE A 233 10.44 -9.15 -6.06
CA ILE A 233 11.73 -9.80 -5.87
C ILE A 233 12.60 -9.66 -7.14
N ASN A 234 13.83 -10.17 -7.07
CA ASN A 234 14.76 -10.25 -8.20
C ASN A 234 14.97 -8.92 -8.94
N ILE A 235 15.17 -7.85 -8.16
CA ILE A 235 15.36 -6.50 -8.70
C ILE A 235 16.76 -6.39 -9.29
N VAL A 236 16.83 -6.15 -10.59
CA VAL A 236 18.07 -6.06 -11.35
C VAL A 236 18.09 -4.79 -12.20
N ILE A 237 19.28 -4.26 -12.45
CA ILE A 237 19.48 -3.10 -13.32
C ILE A 237 20.38 -3.45 -14.50
N ASN A 238 19.95 -3.10 -15.70
CA ASN A 238 20.83 -3.02 -16.85
C ASN A 238 21.57 -1.68 -16.82
N LYS A 239 22.84 -1.70 -16.44
CA LYS A 239 23.68 -0.49 -16.29
C LYS A 239 23.88 0.31 -17.58
N SER A 240 23.75 -0.32 -18.75
CA SER A 240 23.93 0.36 -20.03
C SER A 240 22.69 1.13 -20.49
N THR A 241 21.49 0.67 -20.10
CA THR A 241 20.22 1.29 -20.47
C THR A 241 19.50 1.96 -19.30
N ASP A 242 20.03 1.79 -18.09
CA ASP A 242 19.40 2.15 -16.81
C ASP A 242 17.98 1.58 -16.64
N GLU A 243 17.71 0.45 -17.29
CA GLU A 243 16.45 -0.27 -17.15
C GLU A 243 16.50 -1.14 -15.89
N VAL A 244 15.66 -0.82 -14.92
CA VAL A 244 15.41 -1.65 -13.73
C VAL A 244 14.28 -2.61 -14.05
N LYS A 245 14.47 -3.89 -13.73
CA LYS A 245 13.45 -4.95 -13.83
C LYS A 245 13.27 -5.62 -12.49
N TRP A 246 12.08 -6.16 -12.27
CA TRP A 246 11.74 -6.93 -11.08
C TRP A 246 10.74 -8.01 -11.45
N GLU A 247 10.54 -8.94 -10.54
CA GLU A 247 9.59 -10.03 -10.67
C GLU A 247 8.60 -9.95 -9.51
N LEU A 248 7.32 -10.16 -9.79
CA LEU A 248 6.31 -10.33 -8.74
C LEU A 248 6.21 -11.83 -8.43
N PRO A 249 6.27 -12.25 -7.15
CA PRO A 249 6.02 -13.65 -6.79
C PRO A 249 4.70 -14.15 -7.39
N GLU A 250 4.71 -15.38 -7.87
CA GLU A 250 3.64 -15.93 -8.70
C GLU A 250 2.26 -15.79 -8.02
N MET A 251 1.34 -15.17 -8.76
CA MET A 251 -0.07 -15.07 -8.43
C MET A 251 -0.87 -15.48 -9.67
N ASP A 252 -2.04 -16.09 -9.46
CA ASP A 252 -2.97 -16.46 -10.52
C ASP A 252 -3.72 -15.22 -11.07
N LEU A 253 -2.95 -14.23 -11.57
CA LEU A 253 -3.42 -13.00 -12.19
C LEU A 253 -2.51 -12.61 -13.35
N ASN A 254 -3.10 -11.98 -14.37
CA ASN A 254 -2.35 -11.46 -15.52
C ASN A 254 -1.46 -10.28 -15.10
N ASP A 255 -0.35 -10.06 -15.83
CA ASP A 255 0.61 -8.98 -15.54
C ASP A 255 -0.08 -7.60 -15.54
N ASP A 256 -1.05 -7.40 -16.41
CA ASP A 256 -1.83 -6.16 -16.54
C ASP A 256 -2.67 -5.84 -15.29
N CYS A 257 -2.96 -6.82 -14.42
CA CYS A 257 -3.66 -6.60 -13.16
C CYS A 257 -2.85 -5.82 -12.12
N HIS A 258 -1.55 -5.59 -12.36
CA HIS A 258 -0.64 -5.08 -11.36
C HIS A 258 -0.20 -3.65 -11.66
N THR A 259 -0.23 -2.81 -10.63
CA THR A 259 0.42 -1.49 -10.64
C THR A 259 1.54 -1.50 -9.61
N TYR A 260 2.68 -0.94 -9.99
CA TYR A 260 3.87 -0.88 -9.16
C TYR A 260 4.18 0.56 -8.77
N GLN A 261 4.82 0.72 -7.62
CA GLN A 261 5.50 1.96 -7.26
C GLN A 261 6.99 1.69 -7.16
N ILE A 262 7.77 2.51 -7.86
CA ILE A 262 9.23 2.52 -7.77
C ILE A 262 9.67 3.73 -6.94
N ASN A 263 10.40 3.48 -5.88
CA ASN A 263 11.04 4.49 -5.06
C ASN A 263 12.53 4.52 -5.39
N ILE A 264 12.99 5.64 -5.93
CA ILE A 264 14.38 5.90 -6.30
C ILE A 264 14.92 6.94 -5.33
N THR A 265 15.92 6.55 -4.54
CA THR A 265 16.60 7.44 -3.61
C THR A 265 18.02 7.71 -4.11
N ASN A 266 18.34 8.98 -4.37
CA ASN A 266 19.70 9.45 -4.63
C ASN A 266 20.37 9.75 -3.29
N TRP A 267 21.37 8.94 -2.94
CA TRP A 267 22.08 9.07 -1.66
C TRP A 267 23.00 10.27 -1.58
N SER A 268 23.52 10.75 -2.72
CA SER A 268 24.42 11.91 -2.77
C SER A 268 23.69 13.21 -2.43
N ASP A 269 22.43 13.34 -2.88
CA ASP A 269 21.63 14.56 -2.71
C ASP A 269 20.48 14.40 -1.69
N GLN A 270 20.37 13.22 -1.05
CA GLN A 270 19.25 12.82 -0.17
C GLN A 270 17.86 13.04 -0.78
N LYS A 271 17.76 13.01 -2.10
CA LYS A 271 16.50 13.20 -2.83
C LYS A 271 15.84 11.85 -3.07
N HIS A 272 14.56 11.75 -2.76
CA HIS A 272 13.75 10.57 -3.06
C HIS A 272 12.63 10.94 -4.04
N GLU A 273 12.33 10.00 -4.93
CA GLU A 273 11.26 10.12 -5.91
C GLU A 273 10.48 8.81 -5.95
N VAL A 274 9.15 8.90 -5.89
CA VAL A 274 8.26 7.75 -6.04
C VAL A 274 7.43 7.93 -7.30
N ARG A 275 7.42 6.92 -8.16
CA ARG A 275 6.65 6.91 -9.41
C ARG A 275 5.79 5.66 -9.50
N GLU A 276 4.59 5.83 -10.03
CA GLU A 276 3.71 4.72 -10.38
C GLU A 276 3.99 4.25 -11.81
N VAL A 277 4.05 2.94 -11.99
CA VAL A 277 4.35 2.28 -13.26
C VAL A 277 3.47 1.05 -13.43
N ASN A 278 3.02 0.79 -14.66
CA ASN A 278 2.13 -0.33 -14.99
C ASN A 278 2.87 -1.48 -15.69
N SER A 279 4.19 -1.56 -15.52
CA SER A 279 5.02 -2.63 -16.09
C SER A 279 6.07 -3.07 -15.10
N ALA A 280 6.48 -4.33 -15.14
CA ALA A 280 7.54 -4.91 -14.30
C ALA A 280 8.97 -4.43 -14.66
N LYS A 281 9.06 -3.26 -15.30
CA LYS A 281 10.29 -2.62 -15.73
C LYS A 281 10.13 -1.11 -15.74
N TYR A 282 11.24 -0.41 -15.53
CA TYR A 282 11.29 1.05 -15.57
C TYR A 282 12.68 1.53 -15.96
N VAL A 283 12.77 2.48 -16.89
CA VAL A 283 14.02 3.14 -17.28
C VAL A 283 14.22 4.38 -16.42
N MET A 284 15.24 4.37 -15.57
CA MET A 284 15.55 5.51 -14.71
C MET A 284 16.48 6.50 -15.41
N SER A 285 16.26 7.80 -15.19
CA SER A 285 17.23 8.83 -15.56
C SER A 285 18.14 9.08 -14.36
N ARG A 286 19.41 8.68 -14.46
CA ARG A 286 20.37 8.81 -13.36
C ARG A 286 21.69 9.44 -13.79
N ASP A 287 22.33 10.11 -12.83
CA ASP A 287 23.72 10.50 -12.94
C ASP A 287 24.64 9.33 -12.52
N HIS A 288 25.40 8.78 -13.46
CA HIS A 288 26.32 7.65 -13.21
C HIS A 288 27.44 7.97 -12.20
N GLY A 289 27.67 9.24 -11.87
CA GLY A 289 28.58 9.69 -10.82
C GLY A 289 28.00 9.63 -9.40
N LYS A 290 26.74 9.23 -9.23
CA LYS A 290 26.03 9.21 -7.94
C LYS A 290 25.56 7.81 -7.53
N ARG A 291 25.29 7.65 -6.23
CA ARG A 291 24.76 6.41 -5.65
C ARG A 291 23.25 6.46 -5.54
N TYR A 292 22.59 5.36 -5.87
CA TYR A 292 21.13 5.25 -5.79
C TYR A 292 20.72 4.00 -5.02
N SER A 293 19.55 4.03 -4.39
CA SER A 293 18.85 2.82 -3.98
C SER A 293 17.45 2.78 -4.56
N VAL A 294 17.05 1.63 -5.07
CA VAL A 294 15.74 1.40 -5.67
C VAL A 294 14.95 0.41 -4.83
N LYS A 295 13.71 0.75 -4.47
CA LYS A 295 12.75 -0.16 -3.86
C LYS A 295 11.48 -0.20 -4.70
N ILE A 296 10.84 -1.35 -4.80
CA ILE A 296 9.58 -1.52 -5.53
C ILE A 296 8.53 -2.13 -4.60
N ARG A 297 7.28 -1.71 -4.75
CA ARG A 297 6.10 -2.38 -4.19
C ARG A 297 5.01 -2.49 -5.24
N ALA A 298 4.04 -3.34 -5.01
CA ALA A 298 2.97 -3.67 -5.97
C ALA A 298 1.59 -3.62 -5.31
N THR A 299 0.56 -3.42 -6.12
CA THR A 299 -0.85 -3.59 -5.76
C THR A 299 -1.63 -4.15 -6.95
N VAL A 300 -2.81 -4.71 -6.70
CA VAL A 300 -3.76 -5.10 -7.75
C VAL A 300 -4.59 -3.88 -8.13
N ASN A 301 -4.60 -3.55 -9.42
CA ASN A 301 -5.28 -2.39 -9.96
C ASN A 301 -6.76 -2.68 -10.30
N ASP A 302 -7.44 -1.66 -10.80
CA ASP A 302 -8.86 -1.68 -11.13
C ASP A 302 -9.22 -2.51 -12.37
N MET A 303 -8.25 -2.95 -13.19
CA MET A 303 -8.53 -3.84 -14.31
C MET A 303 -8.99 -5.23 -13.86
N CYS A 304 -8.57 -5.68 -12.68
CA CYS A 304 -8.94 -6.99 -12.14
C CYS A 304 -9.78 -6.85 -10.88
N PHE A 305 -9.19 -6.32 -9.81
CA PHE A 305 -9.92 -5.87 -8.63
C PHE A 305 -9.05 -4.89 -7.87
N LYS A 306 -9.53 -3.67 -7.70
CA LYS A 306 -8.76 -2.63 -7.03
C LYS A 306 -8.55 -3.00 -5.55
N SER A 307 -7.32 -3.34 -5.20
CA SER A 307 -6.93 -3.47 -3.79
C SER A 307 -6.62 -2.11 -3.20
N THR A 308 -7.00 -1.94 -1.94
CA THR A 308 -6.64 -0.76 -1.13
C THR A 308 -5.26 -0.89 -0.49
N LEU A 309 -4.68 -2.09 -0.50
CA LEU A 309 -3.43 -2.41 0.18
C LEU A 309 -2.28 -2.56 -0.82
N TRP A 310 -1.19 -1.86 -0.53
CA TRP A 310 0.10 -2.10 -1.20
C TRP A 310 0.88 -3.20 -0.50
N SER A 311 1.70 -3.93 -1.25
CA SER A 311 2.72 -4.79 -0.66
C SER A 311 3.73 -3.99 0.15
N GLU A 312 4.49 -4.70 1.00
CA GLU A 312 5.67 -4.09 1.60
C GLU A 312 6.68 -3.70 0.51
N TRP A 313 7.52 -2.71 0.81
CA TRP A 313 8.63 -2.39 -0.06
C TRP A 313 9.58 -3.58 -0.16
N SER A 314 10.05 -3.84 -1.37
CA SER A 314 11.10 -4.81 -1.63
C SER A 314 12.37 -4.50 -0.83
N LYS A 315 13.27 -5.49 -0.77
CA LYS A 315 14.66 -5.24 -0.39
C LYS A 315 15.26 -4.20 -1.36
N PRO A 316 16.09 -3.25 -0.86
CA PRO A 316 16.66 -2.22 -1.72
C PRO A 316 17.72 -2.81 -2.66
N LEU A 317 17.65 -2.44 -3.93
CA LEU A 317 18.75 -2.57 -4.87
C LEU A 317 19.64 -1.34 -4.76
N ASN A 318 20.88 -1.51 -4.30
CA ASN A 318 21.86 -0.43 -4.22
C ASN A 318 22.68 -0.37 -5.51
N ILE A 319 22.72 0.81 -6.13
CA ILE A 319 23.45 1.10 -7.35
C ILE A 319 24.64 1.98 -6.96
N GLU A 320 25.83 1.40 -7.07
CA GLU A 320 27.08 2.08 -6.80
C GLU A 320 27.54 2.94 -7.98
N ILE A 321 28.49 3.83 -7.68
CA ILE A 321 29.12 4.70 -8.68
C ILE A 321 29.86 3.84 -9.70
N GLU A 322 29.60 4.08 -10.98
CA GLU A 322 30.38 3.48 -12.04
C GLU A 322 31.65 4.29 -12.25
N MET A 323 32.74 3.83 -11.64
CA MET A 323 34.05 4.38 -11.97
C MET A 323 34.31 4.10 -13.45
N LYS A 324 34.52 5.18 -14.21
CA LYS A 324 34.92 5.10 -15.59
C LYS A 324 36.30 4.46 -15.63
N ASN A 325 36.35 3.15 -15.81
CA ASN A 325 37.61 2.44 -16.01
C ASN A 325 38.18 2.91 -17.35
N PHE A 326 39.18 3.80 -17.29
CA PHE A 326 39.94 4.15 -18.47
C PHE A 326 40.49 2.87 -19.07
N SER A 327 40.37 2.69 -20.39
CA SER A 327 40.93 1.50 -21.02
C SER A 327 42.42 1.46 -20.71
N LEU A 328 42.95 0.26 -20.54
CA LEU A 328 44.38 0.06 -20.27
C LEU A 328 45.25 0.75 -21.34
N SER A 329 44.75 0.83 -22.58
CA SER A 329 45.34 1.62 -23.66
C SER A 329 45.38 3.14 -23.39
N THR A 330 44.31 3.74 -22.84
CA THR A 330 44.30 5.16 -22.46
C THR A 330 45.26 5.43 -21.30
N ILE A 331 45.30 4.54 -20.31
CA ILE A 331 46.22 4.68 -19.17
C ILE A 331 47.67 4.59 -19.67
N ILE A 332 48.00 3.58 -20.48
CA ILE A 332 49.34 3.45 -21.09
C ILE A 332 49.68 4.67 -21.92
N ALA A 333 48.77 5.14 -22.78
CA ALA A 333 49.02 6.31 -23.64
C ALA A 333 49.33 7.56 -22.82
N VAL A 334 48.61 7.80 -21.71
CA VAL A 334 48.87 8.94 -20.83
C VAL A 334 50.23 8.79 -20.13
N VAL A 335 50.54 7.60 -19.61
CA VAL A 335 51.82 7.34 -18.93
C VAL A 335 53.01 7.48 -19.90
N THR A 336 52.89 6.94 -21.12
CA THR A 336 53.94 7.07 -22.14
C THR A 336 54.13 8.52 -22.57
N LEU A 337 53.04 9.29 -22.76
CA LEU A 337 53.14 10.72 -23.08
C LEU A 337 53.88 11.51 -22.00
N ASN A 338 53.54 11.25 -20.73
CA ASN A 338 54.19 11.90 -19.59
C ASN A 338 55.66 11.51 -19.49
N PHE A 339 55.99 10.23 -19.71
CA PHE A 339 57.38 9.76 -19.71
C PHE A 339 58.20 10.40 -20.84
N ILE A 340 57.64 10.47 -22.05
CA ILE A 340 58.26 11.14 -23.20
C ILE A 340 58.50 12.62 -22.87
N ALA A 341 57.52 13.32 -22.29
CA ALA A 341 57.68 14.71 -21.87
C ALA A 341 58.79 14.87 -20.83
N MET A 342 58.84 13.98 -19.82
CA MET A 342 59.87 13.98 -18.79
C MET A 342 61.29 13.75 -19.31
N VAL A 343 61.45 13.06 -20.45
CA VAL A 343 62.77 12.85 -21.08
C VAL A 343 63.10 13.98 -22.06
N LEU A 344 62.16 14.36 -22.92
CA LEU A 344 62.40 15.33 -23.99
C LEU A 344 62.54 16.76 -23.46
N VAL A 345 61.79 17.14 -22.41
CA VAL A 345 61.86 18.51 -21.86
C VAL A 345 63.24 18.81 -21.27
N PRO A 346 63.84 17.95 -20.40
CA PRO A 346 65.21 18.16 -19.93
C PRO A 346 66.23 18.14 -21.06
N ILE A 347 66.10 17.25 -22.05
CA ILE A 347 67.01 17.23 -23.20
C ILE A 347 66.95 18.55 -23.96
N PHE A 348 65.75 19.06 -24.23
CA PHE A 348 65.55 20.34 -24.91
C PHE A 348 66.10 21.53 -24.11
N ILE A 349 65.90 21.55 -22.79
CA ILE A 349 66.48 22.56 -21.90
C ILE A 349 68.01 22.47 -21.92
N CYS A 350 68.55 21.27 -21.77
CA CYS A 350 69.99 21.02 -21.72
C CYS A 350 70.71 21.39 -23.04
N THR A 351 70.08 21.14 -24.19
CA THR A 351 70.61 21.55 -25.50
C THR A 351 70.46 23.04 -25.74
N LYS A 352 69.31 23.64 -25.40
CA LYS A 352 69.06 25.08 -25.60
C LYS A 352 69.94 25.98 -24.73
N PHE A 353 70.23 25.56 -23.51
CA PHE A 353 71.03 26.34 -22.56
C PHE A 353 72.51 25.90 -22.47
N ASN A 354 72.98 25.00 -23.36
CA ASN A 354 74.36 24.47 -23.37
C ASN A 354 74.84 23.94 -22.01
N LEU A 355 73.94 23.42 -21.17
CA LEU A 355 74.24 22.99 -19.80
C LEU A 355 75.12 21.74 -19.75
N TRP A 356 75.16 20.95 -20.84
CA TRP A 356 76.10 19.83 -21.00
C TRP A 356 77.57 20.24 -20.87
N SER A 357 77.91 21.47 -21.28
CA SER A 357 79.27 22.01 -21.14
C SER A 357 79.67 22.29 -19.68
N LYS A 358 78.68 22.43 -18.78
CA LYS A 358 78.92 22.68 -17.34
C LYS A 358 78.84 21.43 -16.48
N VAL A 359 78.03 20.44 -16.86
CA VAL A 359 77.88 19.18 -16.12
C VAL A 359 79.02 18.20 -16.45
N CYS A 360 79.56 18.25 -17.66
CA CYS A 360 80.71 17.44 -18.09
C CYS A 360 81.99 18.26 -18.21
N GLN A 361 82.31 19.09 -17.20
CA GLN A 361 83.67 19.63 -17.12
C GLN A 361 84.64 18.49 -16.76
N PRO A 362 85.78 18.35 -17.45
CA PRO A 362 86.84 17.45 -17.01
C PRO A 362 87.24 17.84 -15.59
N ILE A 363 87.38 16.85 -14.70
CA ILE A 363 87.96 17.08 -13.37
C ILE A 363 89.32 17.76 -13.60
N PRO A 364 89.55 19.00 -13.11
CA PRO A 364 90.81 19.70 -13.34
C PRO A 364 91.96 18.87 -12.78
N ASP A 365 93.02 18.70 -13.58
CA ASP A 365 94.16 17.86 -13.22
C ASP A 365 94.81 18.38 -11.93
N PRO A 366 94.81 17.61 -10.82
CA PRO A 366 95.35 18.07 -9.55
C PRO A 366 96.86 18.33 -9.62
N LYS A 367 97.58 17.81 -10.63
CA LYS A 367 99.02 18.08 -10.79
C LYS A 367 99.36 19.56 -10.96
N GLU A 368 98.49 20.34 -11.60
CA GLU A 368 98.74 21.77 -11.81
C GLU A 368 98.61 22.57 -10.51
N ASN A 369 97.68 22.19 -9.62
CA ASN A 369 97.46 22.86 -8.34
C ASN A 369 98.43 22.38 -7.23
N PHE A 370 99.03 21.20 -7.37
CA PHE A 370 99.98 20.61 -6.42
C PHE A 370 101.32 20.30 -7.07
N ARG A 371 101.85 21.23 -7.86
CA ARG A 371 103.17 21.08 -8.51
C ARG A 371 104.26 20.78 -7.47
N GLY A 372 105.05 19.73 -7.72
CA GLY A 372 106.10 19.26 -6.83
C GLY A 372 105.66 18.33 -5.68
N LEU A 373 104.35 18.22 -5.35
CA LEU A 373 103.89 17.32 -4.28
C LEU A 373 104.16 15.85 -4.61
N PHE A 374 103.79 15.45 -5.82
CA PHE A 374 103.93 14.06 -6.27
C PHE A 374 105.30 13.78 -6.90
N GLU A 375 106.00 14.80 -7.37
CA GLU A 375 107.27 14.65 -8.09
C GLU A 375 108.49 14.76 -7.18
N GLU A 376 108.45 15.65 -6.17
CA GLU A 376 109.58 15.89 -5.27
C GLU A 376 109.34 15.41 -3.84
N CYS A 377 108.07 15.22 -3.44
CA CYS A 377 107.71 14.85 -2.08
C CYS A 377 107.01 13.47 -2.01
N ASP A 378 106.95 12.71 -3.10
CA ASP A 378 106.35 11.37 -3.20
C ASP A 378 104.95 11.27 -2.57
N GLY A 379 104.17 12.36 -2.66
CA GLY A 379 102.83 12.45 -2.08
C GLY A 379 102.77 12.81 -0.58
N ASP A 380 103.89 13.06 0.09
CA ASP A 380 103.90 13.56 1.47
C ASP A 380 103.60 15.06 1.54
N PHE A 381 102.34 15.35 1.87
CA PHE A 381 101.79 16.69 1.98
C PHE A 381 102.49 17.56 3.05
N LYS A 382 102.94 16.94 4.14
CA LYS A 382 103.55 17.67 5.26
C LYS A 382 104.93 18.19 4.87
N THR A 383 105.67 17.39 4.13
CA THR A 383 107.00 17.74 3.61
C THR A 383 106.90 18.79 2.49
N TRP A 384 105.86 18.73 1.67
CA TRP A 384 105.60 19.70 0.60
C TRP A 384 105.22 21.10 1.10
N ILE A 385 104.35 21.21 2.12
CA ILE A 385 104.01 22.50 2.76
C ILE A 385 105.24 23.17 3.37
N ASN A 386 106.09 22.40 4.06
CA ASN A 386 107.28 22.94 4.70
C ASN A 386 108.31 23.49 3.70
N LYS A 387 108.33 22.98 2.47
CA LYS A 387 109.18 23.49 1.37
C LYS A 387 108.62 24.72 0.66
N ASN A 388 107.32 25.00 0.82
CA ASN A 388 106.63 26.14 0.20
C ASN A 388 106.03 27.10 1.25
N PRO A 389 106.87 27.84 2.00
CA PRO A 389 106.42 28.67 3.12
C PRO A 389 105.47 29.82 2.74
N LEU A 390 105.36 30.19 1.46
CA LEU A 390 104.41 31.22 0.98
C LEU A 390 102.94 30.77 0.99
N LEU A 391 102.66 29.46 1.12
CA LEU A 391 101.29 28.93 1.27
C LEU A 391 100.86 28.81 2.74
N ALA A 392 101.78 28.98 3.69
CA ALA A 392 101.53 28.81 5.13
C ALA A 392 101.02 30.10 5.81
N THR A 393 101.12 31.26 5.16
CA THR A 393 100.61 32.54 5.70
C THR A 393 99.18 32.80 5.24
N ASN A 394 98.23 32.15 5.91
CA ASN A 394 96.96 32.70 6.39
C ASN A 394 96.06 31.56 6.88
N PRO A 395 96.05 31.23 8.18
CA PRO A 395 94.95 30.47 8.73
C PRO A 395 93.76 31.44 8.91
N GLU A 396 92.93 31.60 7.87
CA GLU A 396 91.55 32.04 8.13
C GLU A 396 90.80 30.85 8.73
N GLU A 397 90.61 30.87 10.05
CA GLU A 397 89.70 29.99 10.75
C GLU A 397 88.28 30.14 10.17
N CYS A 398 87.79 29.11 9.47
CA CYS A 398 86.37 29.02 9.15
C CYS A 398 85.57 28.64 10.40
N SER A 399 84.88 29.60 11.00
CA SER A 399 83.80 29.33 11.95
C SER A 399 82.63 28.61 11.27
N PRO A 400 81.99 27.62 11.91
CA PRO A 400 80.84 26.92 11.34
C PRO A 400 79.58 27.79 11.45
N THR A 401 79.07 28.27 10.31
CA THR A 401 77.73 28.84 10.24
C THR A 401 76.70 27.71 10.19
N THR A 402 76.08 27.42 11.33
CA THR A 402 74.84 26.64 11.40
C THR A 402 73.70 27.40 10.70
N LEU A 403 73.12 26.79 9.67
CA LEU A 403 71.87 27.23 9.06
C LEU A 403 70.70 26.48 9.71
N LYS A 404 69.73 27.25 10.20
CA LYS A 404 68.44 26.81 10.73
C LYS A 404 67.54 26.24 9.65
#